data_AF-A0A1G0CL36-F1
#
_entry.id   AF-A0A1G0CL36-F1
#
_cell.length_a   1.000
_cell.length_b   1.000
_cell.length_c   1.000
_cell.angle_alpha   90.00
_cell.angle_beta   90.00
_cell.angle_gamma   90.00
#
_symmetry.space_group_name_H-M   'P 1'
#
loop_
_entity.id
_entity.type
_entity.pdbx_description
1 polymer ?
#
loop_
_entity_poly.entity_id
_entity_poly.type
_entity_poly.pdbx_seq_one_letter_code
_entity_poly.pdbx_strand_id
1 'polypeptide(L)'
;MGFKEQQAAIQRELDRFIDLLGIMLPRYSRLLKRDDLNEEELHELGEMEHFLIGVNGRISEIKQLLEEDVFGHSIDYYYKLKHQAQKGNESARRKMNKLRDSFNESLQAGTMIHWN
;
A
#
# COMPACT_ATOMS: atom_id res chain seq x y z
N MET A 1 -9.46 -18.89 10.00
CA MET A 1 -8.67 -18.72 8.76
C MET A 1 -7.25 -18.39 9.15
N GLY A 2 -6.28 -19.08 8.56
CA GLY A 2 -4.86 -18.88 8.87
C GLY A 2 -4.31 -17.61 8.23
N PHE A 3 -3.28 -17.02 8.83
CA PHE A 3 -2.58 -15.82 8.32
C PHE A 3 -2.24 -15.91 6.82
N LYS A 4 -1.78 -17.09 6.35
CA LYS A 4 -1.46 -17.33 4.94
C LYS A 4 -2.67 -17.26 4.01
N GLU A 5 -3.84 -17.69 4.47
CA GLU A 5 -5.08 -17.65 3.68
C GLU A 5 -5.57 -16.21 3.52
N GLN A 6 -5.46 -15.42 4.58
CA GLN A 6 -5.79 -13.99 4.55
C GLN A 6 -4.84 -13.22 3.62
N GLN A 7 -3.54 -13.48 3.71
CA GLN A 7 -2.55 -12.89 2.81
C GLN A 7 -2.83 -13.24 1.34
N ALA A 8 -3.15 -14.50 1.05
CA ALA A 8 -3.48 -14.93 -0.31
C ALA A 8 -4.78 -14.29 -0.84
N ALA A 9 -5.77 -14.07 0.03
CA ALA A 9 -7.01 -13.40 -0.34
C ALA A 9 -6.76 -11.94 -0.74
N ILE A 10 -5.97 -11.22 0.06
CA ILE A 10 -5.58 -9.83 -0.21
C ILE A 10 -4.81 -9.74 -1.53
N GLN A 11 -3.82 -10.63 -1.74
CA GLN A 11 -3.04 -10.65 -2.98
C GLN A 11 -3.93 -10.82 -4.22
N ARG A 12 -4.86 -11.79 -4.20
CA ARG A 12 -5.79 -12.01 -5.31
C ARG A 12 -6.68 -10.81 -5.57
N GLU A 13 -7.07 -10.07 -4.53
CA GLU A 13 -7.90 -8.90 -4.69
C GLU A 13 -7.13 -7.74 -5.34
N LEU A 14 -5.88 -7.53 -4.94
CA LEU A 14 -4.98 -6.55 -5.57
C LEU A 14 -4.70 -6.90 -7.03
N ASP A 15 -4.43 -8.17 -7.34
CA ASP A 15 -4.17 -8.61 -8.72
C ASP A 15 -5.39 -8.34 -9.62
N ARG A 16 -6.61 -8.67 -9.14
CA ARG A 16 -7.85 -8.33 -9.86
C ARG A 16 -8.01 -6.83 -10.09
N PHE A 17 -7.62 -6.01 -9.13
CA PHE A 17 -7.65 -4.56 -9.25
C PHE A 17 -6.70 -4.05 -10.34
N ILE A 18 -5.47 -4.58 -10.37
CA ILE A 18 -4.47 -4.25 -11.38
C ILE A 18 -4.99 -4.63 -12.77
N ASP A 19 -5.56 -5.82 -12.92
CA ASP A 19 -6.13 -6.28 -14.20
C ASP A 19 -7.24 -5.35 -14.69
N LEU A 20 -8.15 -4.93 -13.80
CA LEU A 20 -9.24 -4.03 -14.14
C LEU A 20 -8.73 -2.65 -14.54
N LEU A 21 -7.77 -2.09 -13.81
CA LEU A 21 -7.12 -0.82 -14.16
C LEU A 21 -6.37 -0.92 -15.50
N GLY A 22 -5.76 -2.07 -15.79
CA GLY A 22 -5.07 -2.33 -17.05
C GLY A 22 -5.98 -2.26 -18.28
N ILE A 23 -7.28 -2.54 -18.12
CA ILE A 23 -8.28 -2.41 -19.19
C ILE A 23 -8.89 -1.00 -19.22
N MET A 24 -9.21 -0.45 -18.05
CA MET A 24 -9.92 0.82 -17.91
C MET A 24 -9.05 2.02 -18.31
N LEU A 25 -7.81 2.10 -17.82
CA LEU A 25 -6.95 3.27 -18.05
C LEU A 25 -6.66 3.54 -19.53
N PRO A 26 -6.38 2.54 -20.39
CA PRO A 26 -6.22 2.77 -21.82
C PRO A 26 -7.49 3.29 -22.50
N ARG A 27 -8.67 2.78 -22.10
CA ARG A 27 -9.96 3.24 -22.65
C ARG A 27 -10.26 4.66 -22.22
N TYR A 28 -10.11 4.95 -20.92
CA TYR A 28 -10.21 6.28 -20.36
C TYR A 28 -9.29 7.27 -21.10
N SER A 29 -8.00 6.96 -21.25
CA SER A 29 -7.04 7.82 -21.94
C SER A 29 -7.40 8.06 -23.41
N ARG A 30 -8.00 7.07 -24.09
CA ARG A 30 -8.46 7.21 -25.47
C ARG A 30 -9.67 8.14 -25.59
N LEU A 31 -10.66 7.97 -24.72
CA LEU A 31 -11.86 8.80 -24.69
C LEU A 31 -11.50 10.25 -24.31
N LEU A 32 -10.65 10.45 -23.30
CA LEU A 32 -10.24 11.76 -22.82
C LEU A 32 -9.54 12.62 -23.90
N LYS A 33 -8.89 12.00 -24.89
CA LYS A 33 -8.16 12.70 -25.96
C LYS A 33 -9.01 13.03 -27.19
N ARG A 34 -10.27 12.59 -27.24
CA ARG A 34 -11.16 12.82 -28.37
C ARG A 34 -12.03 14.04 -28.12
N ASP A 35 -12.09 14.93 -29.10
CA ASP A 35 -12.89 16.15 -29.04
C ASP A 35 -14.35 15.92 -29.51
N ASP A 36 -14.64 14.76 -30.12
CA ASP A 36 -15.89 14.43 -30.80
C ASP A 36 -16.67 13.27 -30.13
N LEU A 37 -16.72 13.28 -28.79
CA LEU A 37 -17.45 12.26 -28.04
C LEU A 37 -18.97 12.41 -28.22
N ASN A 38 -19.65 11.28 -28.43
CA ASN A 38 -21.11 11.25 -28.37
C ASN A 38 -21.62 11.22 -26.91
N GLU A 39 -22.93 11.38 -26.71
CA GLU A 39 -23.54 11.44 -25.37
C GLU A 39 -23.29 10.19 -24.53
N GLU A 40 -23.29 9.01 -25.14
CA GLU A 40 -23.01 7.72 -24.48
C GLU A 40 -21.54 7.62 -24.06
N GLU A 41 -20.61 8.01 -24.94
CA GLU A 41 -19.17 8.04 -24.66
C GLU A 41 -18.81 9.08 -23.59
N LEU A 42 -19.51 10.22 -23.57
CA LEU A 42 -19.35 11.26 -22.54
C LEU A 42 -19.84 10.75 -21.18
N HIS A 43 -20.97 10.05 -21.16
CA HIS A 43 -21.49 9.42 -19.94
C HIS A 43 -20.53 8.35 -19.42
N GLU A 44 -20.06 7.46 -20.29
CA GLU A 44 -19.06 6.44 -19.97
C GLU A 44 -17.77 7.06 -19.40
N LEU A 45 -17.29 8.16 -20.01
CA LEU A 45 -16.11 8.87 -19.52
C LEU A 45 -16.30 9.35 -18.07
N GLY A 46 -17.45 9.94 -17.77
CA GLY A 46 -17.77 10.41 -16.42
C GLY A 46 -17.86 9.28 -15.39
N GLU A 47 -18.44 8.13 -15.76
CA GLU A 47 -18.48 6.95 -14.89
C GLU A 47 -17.08 6.40 -14.61
N MET A 48 -16.22 6.35 -15.63
CA MET A 48 -14.82 5.94 -15.49
C MET A 48 -14.06 6.88 -14.55
N GLU A 49 -14.24 8.19 -14.67
CA GLU A 49 -13.58 9.16 -13.79
C GLU A 49 -14.00 8.98 -12.34
N HIS A 50 -15.31 8.90 -12.08
CA HIS A 50 -15.82 8.70 -10.73
C HIS A 50 -15.25 7.42 -10.11
N PHE A 51 -15.21 6.33 -10.88
CA PHE A 51 -14.64 5.08 -10.42
C PHE A 51 -13.14 5.22 -10.11
N LEU A 52 -12.34 5.75 -11.03
CA LEU A 52 -10.89 5.89 -10.88
C LEU A 52 -10.53 6.77 -9.68
N ILE A 53 -11.27 7.86 -9.45
CA ILE A 53 -11.11 8.72 -8.27
C ILE A 53 -11.39 7.93 -6.99
N GLY A 54 -12.49 7.17 -6.95
CA GLY A 54 -12.85 6.35 -5.79
C GLY A 54 -11.79 5.27 -5.48
N VAL A 55 -11.24 4.63 -6.52
CA VAL A 55 -10.15 3.65 -6.37
C VAL A 55 -8.89 4.29 -5.83
N ASN A 56 -8.51 5.45 -6.35
CA ASN A 56 -7.33 6.18 -5.87
C ASN A 56 -7.45 6.58 -4.39
N GLY A 57 -8.66 6.99 -3.96
CA GLY A 57 -8.96 7.26 -2.55
C GLY A 57 -8.73 6.03 -1.65
N ARG A 58 -9.29 4.88 -2.02
CA ARG A 58 -9.11 3.63 -1.27
C ARG A 58 -7.65 3.16 -1.21
N ILE A 59 -6.91 3.27 -2.31
CA ILE A 59 -5.48 2.95 -2.34
C ILE A 59 -4.71 3.85 -1.36
N SER A 60 -5.06 5.13 -1.31
CA SER A 60 -4.44 6.09 -0.39
C SER A 60 -4.73 5.76 1.08
N GLU A 61 -5.97 5.38 1.42
CA GLU A 61 -6.33 4.94 2.78
C GLU A 61 -5.56 3.68 3.20
N ILE A 62 -5.49 2.67 2.32
CA ILE A 62 -4.72 1.44 2.59
C ILE A 62 -3.25 1.77 2.78
N LYS A 63 -2.69 2.64 1.94
CA LYS A 63 -1.30 3.09 2.05
C LYS A 63 -1.05 3.80 3.38
N GLN A 64 -1.94 4.70 3.79
CA GLN A 64 -1.82 5.42 5.05
C GLN A 64 -1.88 4.47 6.25
N LEU A 65 -2.80 3.49 6.25
CA LEU A 65 -2.84 2.46 7.30
C LEU A 65 -1.53 1.66 7.36
N LEU A 66 -0.98 1.25 6.21
CA LEU A 66 0.31 0.57 6.18
C LEU A 66 1.45 1.45 6.67
N GLU A 67 1.42 2.75 6.35
CA GLU A 67 2.45 3.70 6.79
C GLU A 67 2.36 3.99 8.29
N GLU A 68 1.18 4.38 8.79
CA GLU A 68 0.97 4.78 10.19
C GLU A 68 1.00 3.58 11.14
N ASP A 69 0.24 2.52 10.86
CA ASP A 69 0.12 1.39 11.78
C ASP A 69 1.38 0.53 11.75
N VAL A 70 1.88 0.15 10.57
CA VAL A 70 3.01 -0.78 10.51
C VAL A 70 4.28 -0.08 10.96
N PHE A 71 4.61 1.11 10.45
CA PHE A 71 5.86 1.76 10.85
C PHE A 71 5.77 2.39 12.25
N GLY A 72 4.65 3.06 12.58
CA GLY A 72 4.46 3.64 13.91
C GLY A 72 4.55 2.58 15.02
N HIS A 73 3.82 1.47 14.88
CA HIS A 73 3.92 0.38 15.86
C HIS A 73 5.26 -0.33 15.82
N SER A 74 5.89 -0.49 14.66
CA SER A 74 7.20 -1.15 14.58
C SER A 74 8.30 -0.34 15.26
N ILE A 75 8.25 1.00 15.21
CA ILE A 75 9.20 1.89 15.91
C ILE A 75 8.99 1.81 17.42
N ASP A 76 7.76 1.93 17.90
CA ASP A 76 7.44 1.79 19.33
C ASP A 76 7.87 0.41 19.86
N TYR A 77 7.58 -0.65 19.10
CA TYR A 77 7.98 -2.00 19.44
C TYR A 77 9.50 -2.18 19.46
N TYR A 78 10.23 -1.58 18.50
CA TYR A 78 11.68 -1.57 18.48
C TYR A 78 12.26 -0.93 19.76
N TYR A 79 11.73 0.21 20.22
CA TYR A 79 12.19 0.85 21.44
C TYR A 79 11.90 0.02 22.69
N LYS A 80 10.73 -0.62 22.77
CA LYS A 80 10.42 -1.58 23.85
C LYS A 80 11.40 -2.75 23.86
N LEU A 81 11.72 -3.33 22.70
CA LEU A 81 12.70 -4.40 22.58
C LEU A 81 14.12 -3.95 22.95
N LYS A 82 14.52 -2.73 22.56
CA LYS A 82 15.81 -2.13 22.93
C LYS A 82 15.96 -2.03 24.45
N HIS A 83 14.92 -1.57 25.15
CA HIS A 83 14.93 -1.48 26.60
C HIS A 83 15.04 -2.87 27.27
N GLN A 84 14.36 -3.88 26.74
CA GLN A 84 14.46 -5.26 27.24
C GLN A 84 15.82 -5.89 26.95
N ALA A 85 16.39 -5.62 25.78
CA ALA A 85 17.72 -6.10 25.39
C ALA A 85 18.82 -5.50 26.30
N GLN A 86 18.70 -4.23 26.67
CA GLN A 86 19.59 -3.58 27.65
C GLN A 86 19.54 -4.22 29.04
N LYS A 87 18.40 -4.83 29.40
CA LYS A 87 18.23 -5.60 30.64
C LYS A 87 18.73 -7.05 30.53
N GLY A 88 19.39 -7.43 29.43
CA GLY A 88 19.97 -8.76 29.22
C GLY A 88 19.06 -9.79 28.53
N ASN A 89 17.89 -9.39 28.02
CA ASN A 89 17.02 -10.32 27.29
C ASN A 89 17.55 -10.59 25.87
N GLU A 90 18.17 -11.76 25.68
CA GLU A 90 18.73 -12.16 24.37
C GLU A 90 17.68 -12.32 23.26
N SER A 91 16.48 -12.79 23.59
CA SER A 91 15.38 -12.93 22.62
C SER A 91 14.94 -11.55 22.11
N ALA A 92 14.85 -10.57 23.02
CA ALA A 92 14.56 -9.19 22.65
C ALA A 92 15.68 -8.60 21.78
N ARG A 93 16.95 -8.90 22.07
CA ARG A 93 18.10 -8.46 21.26
C ARG A 93 18.05 -9.01 19.82
N ARG A 94 17.72 -10.30 19.64
CA ARG A 94 17.59 -10.91 18.31
C ARG A 94 16.44 -10.29 17.52
N LYS A 95 15.27 -10.09 18.15
CA LYS A 95 14.11 -9.46 17.50
C LYS A 95 14.38 -8.00 17.14
N MET A 96 15.05 -7.25 18.03
CA MET A 96 15.47 -5.87 17.80
C MET A 96 16.39 -5.77 16.57
N ASN A 97 17.41 -6.64 16.47
CA ASN A 97 18.32 -6.65 15.33
C ASN A 97 17.57 -6.94 14.02
N LYS A 98 16.67 -7.93 14.01
CA LYS A 98 15.87 -8.25 12.83
C LYS A 98 15.00 -7.06 12.37
N LEU A 99 14.35 -6.37 13.30
CA LEU A 99 13.58 -5.15 13.02
C LEU A 99 14.45 -4.03 12.44
N ARG A 100 15.64 -3.82 13.01
CA ARG A 100 16.61 -2.85 12.50
C ARG A 100 17.02 -3.17 11.07
N ASP A 101 17.29 -4.43 10.77
CA ASP A 101 17.73 -4.86 9.45
C ASP A 101 16.58 -4.67 8.42
N SER A 102 15.35 -5.05 8.77
CA SER A 102 14.15 -4.75 7.95
C SER A 102 13.93 -3.25 7.69
N PHE A 103 14.16 -2.39 8.69
CA PHE A 103 14.06 -0.95 8.50
C PHE A 103 15.15 -0.40 7.57
N ASN A 104 16.39 -0.87 7.73
CA ASN A 104 17.49 -0.46 6.85
C ASN A 104 17.22 -0.85 5.40
N GLU A 105 16.73 -2.05 5.15
CA GLU A 105 16.31 -2.50 3.81
C GLU A 105 15.18 -1.61 3.26
N SER A 106 14.17 -1.30 4.08
CA SER A 106 13.02 -0.47 3.68
C SER A 106 13.42 0.98 3.35
N LEU A 107 14.39 1.54 4.08
CA LEU A 107 14.97 2.86 3.82
C LEU A 107 15.79 2.89 2.53
N GLN A 108 16.63 1.86 2.30
CA GLN A 108 17.46 1.77 1.09
C GLN A 108 16.63 1.55 -0.18
N ALA A 109 15.52 0.81 -0.09
CA ALA A 109 14.61 0.58 -1.20
C ALA A 109 13.73 1.79 -1.55
N GLY A 110 13.79 2.89 -0.78
CA GLY A 110 12.96 4.08 -1.00
C GLY A 110 11.47 3.89 -0.68
N THR A 111 11.08 2.72 -0.14
CA THR A 111 9.73 2.40 0.32
C THR A 111 9.31 3.15 1.58
N MET A 112 10.27 3.73 2.31
CA MET A 112 10.02 4.56 3.48
C MET A 112 10.51 5.97 3.17
N ILE A 113 9.60 6.86 2.76
CA ILE A 113 9.92 8.27 2.53
C ILE A 113 10.03 8.96 3.89
N HIS A 114 11.24 9.39 4.24
CA HIS A 114 11.45 10.36 5.31
C HIS A 114 10.84 11.69 4.86
N TRP A 115 9.62 11.99 5.28
CA TRP A 115 9.13 13.37 5.30
C TRP A 115 9.81 14.04 6.51
N ASN A 116 10.91 14.73 6.25
CA ASN A 116 11.50 15.67 7.20
C ASN A 116 10.64 16.93 7.30
#